data_AF-D4XQG7-F1
#
_entry.id   AF-D4XQG7-F1
#
_cell.length_a   1.000
_cell.length_b   1.000
_cell.length_c   1.000
_cell.angle_alpha   90.00
_cell.angle_beta   90.00
_cell.angle_gamma   90.00
#
_symmetry.space_group_name_H-M   'P 1'
#
loop_
_entity.id
_entity.type
_entity.pdbx_description
1 polymer ?
#
loop_
_entity_poly.entity_id
_entity_poly.type
_entity_poly.pdbx_seq_one_letter_code
_entity_poly.pdbx_strand_id
1 'polypeptide(L)' 'MSKRNMYLRIKESEQDLLREAHRKINNKLLEGGYPVVQDSEILHHLIEIGLKKLDVDNLGRFYIKN' A
#
# COMPACT_ATOMS: atom_id res chain seq x y z
N MET A 1 24.55 -15.25 -2.17
CA MET A 1 23.58 -14.17 -1.92
C MET A 1 22.59 -14.12 -3.08
N SER A 2 21.34 -14.53 -2.88
CA SER A 2 20.34 -14.52 -3.95
C SER A 2 19.90 -13.08 -4.21
N LYS A 3 20.22 -12.54 -5.40
CA LYS A 3 19.57 -11.35 -5.94
C LYS A 3 18.09 -11.69 -6.18
N ARG A 4 17.23 -11.51 -5.18
CA ARG A 4 15.78 -11.53 -5.39
C ARG A 4 15.33 -10.15 -5.83
N ASN A 5 15.52 -9.85 -7.12
CA ASN A 5 14.65 -8.88 -7.76
C ASN A 5 13.43 -9.65 -8.28
N MET A 6 12.51 -9.93 -7.36
CA MET A 6 11.20 -10.47 -7.72
C MET A 6 10.31 -9.25 -7.95
N TYR A 7 10.15 -8.83 -9.21
CA TYR A 7 9.20 -7.78 -9.54
C TYR A 7 7.84 -8.19 -9.00
N LEU A 8 7.31 -7.41 -8.05
CA LEU A 8 6.00 -7.66 -7.48
C LEU A 8 4.98 -7.34 -8.56
N ARG A 9 4.30 -8.36 -9.09
CA ARG A 9 3.31 -8.17 -10.13
C ARG A 9 2.00 -7.70 -9.50
N ILE A 10 1.63 -6.47 -9.80
CA ILE A 10 0.35 -5.87 -9.39
C ILE A 10 -0.66 -6.09 -10.53
N LYS A 11 -1.85 -6.56 -10.21
CA LYS A 11 -2.95 -6.75 -11.18
C LYS A 11 -3.53 -5.38 -11.59
N GLU A 12 -4.19 -5.32 -12.73
CA GLU A 12 -4.85 -4.10 -13.20
C GLU A 12 -5.88 -3.57 -12.19
N SER A 13 -6.71 -4.44 -11.63
CA SER A 13 -7.66 -4.07 -10.58
C SER A 13 -6.99 -3.52 -9.31
N GLU A 14 -5.82 -4.03 -8.95
CA GLU A 14 -5.04 -3.53 -7.81
C GLU A 14 -4.39 -2.16 -8.13
N GLN A 15 -4.01 -1.91 -9.38
CA GLN A 15 -3.53 -0.61 -9.83
C GLN A 15 -4.63 0.45 -9.78
N ASP A 16 -5.85 0.11 -10.17
CA ASP A 16 -6.98 1.05 -10.12
C ASP A 16 -7.34 1.42 -8.68
N LEU A 17 -7.33 0.44 -7.76
CA LEU A 17 -7.49 0.70 -6.33
C LEU A 17 -6.39 1.61 -5.78
N LEU A 18 -5.13 1.40 -6.20
CA LEU A 18 -4.01 2.25 -5.79
C LEU A 18 -4.18 3.69 -6.31
N ARG A 19 -4.61 3.88 -7.57
CA ARG A 19 -4.88 5.20 -8.16
C ARG A 19 -6.00 5.93 -7.43
N GLU A 20 -7.07 5.24 -7.07
CA GLU A 20 -8.18 5.82 -6.32
C GLU A 20 -7.70 6.27 -4.92
N ALA A 21 -6.96 5.41 -4.22
CA ALA A 21 -6.38 5.73 -2.93
C ALA A 21 -5.41 6.92 -3.02
N HIS A 22 -4.54 6.93 -4.04
CA HIS A 22 -3.59 8.01 -4.30
C HIS A 22 -4.29 9.35 -4.51
N ARG A 23 -5.31 9.39 -5.38
CA ARG A 23 -6.11 10.60 -5.60
C ARG A 23 -6.74 11.10 -4.31
N LYS A 24 -7.32 10.19 -3.51
CA LYS A 24 -7.97 10.55 -2.25
C LYS A 24 -6.97 11.13 -1.23
N ILE A 25 -5.80 10.50 -1.09
CA ILE A 25 -4.74 10.96 -0.18
C ILE A 25 -4.22 12.31 -0.61
N ASN A 26 -3.84 12.46 -1.88
CA ASN A 26 -3.26 13.70 -2.37
C ASN A 26 -4.24 14.88 -2.36
N ASN A 27 -5.53 14.64 -2.61
CA ASN A 27 -6.54 15.68 -2.43
C ASN A 27 -6.56 16.19 -0.98
N LYS A 28 -6.48 15.30 0.01
CA LYS A 28 -6.42 15.70 1.43
C LYS A 28 -5.14 16.41 1.82
N LEU A 29 -4.00 15.99 1.25
CA LEU A 29 -2.73 16.70 1.46
C LEU A 29 -2.79 18.13 0.89
N LEU A 30 -3.32 18.29 -0.32
CA LEU A 30 -3.50 19.59 -0.95
C LEU A 30 -4.47 20.49 -0.17
N GLU A 31 -5.61 19.96 0.30
CA GLU A 31 -6.54 20.68 1.18
C GLU A 31 -5.85 21.21 2.45
N GLY A 32 -4.85 20.48 2.97
CA GLY A 32 -4.06 20.86 4.13
C GLY A 32 -2.80 21.69 3.84
N GLY A 33 -2.52 22.02 2.57
CA GLY A 33 -1.32 22.76 2.17
C GLY A 33 -0.02 21.94 2.16
N TYR A 34 -0.12 20.62 2.19
CA TYR A 34 1.04 19.70 2.15
C TYR A 34 1.38 19.30 0.71
N PRO A 35 2.65 18.94 0.44
CA PRO A 35 3.05 18.41 -0.86
C PRO A 35 2.37 17.07 -1.15
N VAL A 36 2.14 16.80 -2.44
CA VAL A 36 1.65 15.51 -2.92
C VAL A 36 2.73 14.44 -2.87
N VAL A 37 2.30 13.19 -2.75
CA VAL A 37 3.14 12.00 -2.63
C VAL A 37 3.06 11.18 -3.91
N GLN A 38 4.15 10.53 -4.31
CA GLN A 38 4.18 9.68 -5.52
C GLN A 38 3.50 8.32 -5.30
N ASP A 39 3.03 7.67 -6.37
CA ASP A 39 2.39 6.35 -6.33
C ASP A 39 3.25 5.30 -5.62
N SER A 40 4.56 5.29 -5.90
CA SER A 40 5.53 4.37 -5.27
C SER A 40 5.64 4.58 -3.77
N GLU A 41 5.69 5.83 -3.32
CA GLU A 41 5.75 6.19 -1.90
C GLU A 41 4.46 5.80 -1.17
N ILE A 42 3.30 6.06 -1.77
CA ILE A 42 2.01 5.63 -1.21
C ILE A 42 1.97 4.10 -1.11
N LEU A 43 2.42 3.38 -2.14
CA LEU A 43 2.48 1.92 -2.11
C LEU A 43 3.36 1.42 -0.96
N HIS A 44 4.55 2.01 -0.75
CA HIS A 44 5.43 1.64 0.35
C HIS A 44 4.77 1.89 1.71
N HIS A 45 4.12 3.04 1.91
CA HIS A 45 3.38 3.32 3.14
C HIS A 45 2.22 2.37 3.37
N LEU A 46 1.45 2.03 2.33
CA LEU A 46 0.34 1.08 2.44
C LEU A 46 0.84 -0.32 2.81
N ILE A 47 1.94 -0.78 2.21
CA ILE A 47 2.56 -2.06 2.58
C ILE A 47 3.01 -2.03 4.04
N GLU A 48 3.71 -0.98 4.47
CA GLU A 48 4.23 -0.88 5.83
C GLU A 48 3.09 -0.85 6.87
N ILE A 49 2.06 -0.04 6.65
CA ILE A 49 0.89 0.05 7.53
C ILE A 49 0.13 -1.28 7.54
N GLY A 50 -0.09 -1.87 6.36
CA GLY A 50 -0.80 -3.14 6.22
C GLY A 50 -0.10 -4.27 6.97
N LEU A 51 1.23 -4.40 6.81
CA LEU A 51 2.01 -5.42 7.50
C LEU A 51 2.05 -5.22 9.01
N LYS A 52 2.09 -3.99 9.51
CA LYS A 52 2.00 -3.70 10.96
C LYS A 52 0.66 -4.12 11.57
N LYS A 53 -0.42 -4.09 10.78
CA LYS A 53 -1.76 -4.50 11.19
C LYS A 53 -2.07 -5.95 10.86
N LEU A 54 -1.18 -6.67 10.20
CA LEU A 54 -1.42 -8.04 9.80
C LEU A 54 -1.36 -8.95 11.04
N ASP A 55 -2.32 -9.86 11.14
CA ASP A 55 -2.29 -10.99 12.05
C ASP A 55 -2.37 -12.29 11.26
N VAL A 56 -1.91 -13.38 11.88
CA VAL A 56 -1.95 -14.72 11.28
C VAL A 56 -2.51 -15.70 12.30
N ASP A 57 -3.52 -16.47 11.91
CA ASP A 57 -4.07 -17.53 12.75
C ASP A 57 -3.20 -18.79 12.74
N ASN A 58 -3.55 -19.77 13.58
CA ASN A 58 -2.83 -21.04 13.68
C ASN A 58 -2.92 -21.90 12.41
N LEU A 59 -3.80 -21.55 11.45
CA LEU A 59 -3.96 -22.21 10.16
C LEU A 59 -3.20 -21.48 9.03
N GLY A 60 -2.48 -20.40 9.34
CA GLY A 60 -1.73 -19.61 8.37
C GLY A 60 -2.59 -18.62 7.56
N ARG A 61 -3.85 -18.37 7.97
CA ARG A 61 -4.70 -17.37 7.33
C ARG A 61 -4.37 -16.01 7.91
N PHE A 62 -4.26 -15.00 7.04
CA PHE A 62 -3.98 -13.64 7.46
C PHE A 62 -5.25 -12.78 7.48
N TYR A 63 -5.29 -11.83 8.41
CA TYR A 63 -6.35 -10.83 8.52
C TYR A 63 -5.76 -9.51 9.02
N ILE A 64 -6.55 -8.44 8.92
CA ILE A 64 -6.17 -7.12 9.43
C ILE A 64 -6.74 -6.99 10.86
N LYS A 65 -5.87 -6.69 11.82
CA LYS A 65 -6.26 -6.32 13.19
C LYS A 65 -7.08 -5.02 13.14
N ASN A 66 -8.24 -5.02 13.80
CA ASN A 66 -9.04 -3.81 14.01
C ASN A 66 -8.32 -2.83 14.92
#